data_AF-A0A848LW34-F1
#
_entry.id   AF-A0A848LW34-F1
#
_cell.length_a   1.000
_cell.length_b   1.000
_cell.length_c   1.000
_cell.angle_alpha   90.00
_cell.angle_beta   90.00
_cell.angle_gamma   90.00
#
_symmetry.space_group_name_H-M   'P 1'
#
loop_
_entity.id
_entity.type
_entity.pdbx_description
1 polymer ?
#
loop_
_entity_poly.entity_id
_entity_poly.type
_entity_poly.pdbx_seq_one_letter_code
_entity_poly.pdbx_strand_id
1 'polypeptide(L)'
;MWPSLRSGDLAGVEPLEGAARPGEVVLARFDHALVLHRVRRHDAGVLSLKGDNSPAEDPPLPSSRVLGRVRQVRRGGVVLEEG
;
A
#
# COMPACT_ATOMS: atom_id res chain seq x y z
N MET A 1 4.62 -7.71 1.19
CA MET A 1 3.20 -7.85 0.76
C MET A 1 2.85 -9.23 0.22
N TRP A 2 3.54 -10.30 0.64
CA TRP A 2 3.16 -11.65 0.22
C TRP A 2 1.78 -12.01 0.81
N PRO A 3 0.89 -12.72 0.08
CA PRO A 3 1.06 -13.23 -1.28
C PRO A 3 0.66 -12.25 -2.40
N SER A 4 -0.01 -11.13 -2.07
CA SER A 4 -0.57 -10.19 -3.05
C SER A 4 0.50 -9.56 -3.95
N LEU A 5 1.62 -9.10 -3.37
CA LEU A 5 2.82 -8.70 -4.10
C LEU A 5 4.04 -9.49 -3.61
N ARG A 6 4.84 -9.96 -4.55
CA ARG A 6 6.06 -10.74 -4.34
C ARG A 6 7.28 -9.92 -4.76
N SER A 7 8.45 -10.29 -4.23
CA SER A 7 9.71 -9.73 -4.68
C SER A 7 9.88 -9.94 -6.19
N GLY A 8 10.22 -8.87 -6.90
CA GLY A 8 10.33 -8.86 -8.36
C GLY A 8 9.06 -8.44 -9.11
N ASP A 9 7.92 -8.31 -8.42
CA ASP A 9 6.72 -7.72 -9.03
C ASP A 9 6.93 -6.21 -9.27
N LEU A 10 6.27 -5.68 -10.31
CA LEU A 10 6.21 -4.24 -10.59
C LEU A 10 4.83 -3.71 -10.22
N ALA A 11 4.76 -2.71 -9.34
CA ALA A 11 3.51 -2.07 -8.95
C ALA A 11 3.40 -0.68 -9.60
N GLY A 12 2.33 -0.46 -10.36
CA GLY A 12 1.93 0.85 -10.85
C GLY A 12 1.21 1.61 -9.73
N VAL A 13 1.71 2.80 -9.41
CA VAL A 13 1.18 3.68 -8.35
C VAL A 13 0.64 4.94 -8.98
N GLU A 14 -0.57 5.33 -8.61
CA GLU A 14 -1.19 6.61 -8.98
C GLU A 14 -1.41 7.49 -7.75
N PRO A 15 -1.42 8.83 -7.89
CA PRO A 15 -1.80 9.73 -6.81
C PRO A 15 -3.18 9.38 -6.23
N LEU A 16 -3.36 9.64 -4.93
CA LEU A 16 -4.66 9.46 -4.28
C LEU A 16 -5.61 10.60 -4.65
N GLU A 17 -6.79 10.24 -5.13
CA GLU A 17 -7.94 11.15 -5.22
C GLU A 17 -8.77 10.99 -3.94
N GLY A 18 -8.55 11.88 -2.97
CA GLY A 18 -9.23 11.86 -1.68
C GLY A 18 -8.62 10.88 -0.67
N ALA A 19 -9.46 10.40 0.26
CA ALA A 19 -9.03 9.55 1.35
C ALA A 19 -8.78 8.10 0.91
N ALA A 20 -7.62 7.54 1.27
CA ALA A 20 -7.35 6.12 1.07
C ALA A 20 -8.35 5.27 1.85
N ARG A 21 -8.80 4.16 1.24
CA ARG A 21 -9.85 3.29 1.78
C ARG A 21 -9.27 2.00 2.35
N PRO A 22 -9.87 1.45 3.43
CA PRO A 22 -9.50 0.12 3.91
C PRO A 22 -9.50 -0.92 2.79
N GLY A 23 -8.46 -1.76 2.76
CA GLY A 23 -8.25 -2.76 1.72
C GLY A 23 -7.35 -2.32 0.58
N GLU A 24 -7.25 -1.02 0.28
CA GLU A 24 -6.33 -0.51 -0.75
C GLU A 24 -4.88 -0.73 -0.35
N VAL A 25 -3.99 -0.96 -1.33
CA VAL A 25 -2.54 -0.99 -1.11
C VAL A 25 -1.97 0.36 -1.49
N VAL A 26 -1.19 0.97 -0.60
CA VAL A 26 -0.64 2.31 -0.80
C VAL A 26 0.88 2.31 -0.74
N LEU A 27 1.49 3.22 -1.49
CA LEU A 27 2.90 3.57 -1.35
C LEU A 27 3.04 4.64 -0.29
N ALA A 28 3.71 4.30 0.81
CA ALA A 28 3.91 5.17 1.94
C ALA A 28 5.40 5.44 2.18
N ARG A 29 5.71 6.65 2.65
CA ARG A 29 7.04 7.05 3.09
C ARG A 29 7.12 7.03 4.61
N PHE A 30 7.89 6.09 5.14
CA PHE A 30 8.41 6.14 6.50
C PHE A 30 9.81 6.79 6.47
N ASP A 31 10.31 7.23 7.62
CA ASP A 31 11.59 7.93 7.70
C ASP A 31 12.78 7.08 7.20
N HIS A 32 12.68 5.76 7.35
CA HIS A 32 13.71 4.81 6.98
C HIS A 32 13.41 3.99 5.71
N ALA A 33 12.20 4.13 5.12
CA ALA A 33 11.78 3.24 4.04
C ALA A 33 10.65 3.80 3.17
N LEU A 34 10.58 3.30 1.93
CA LEU A 34 9.33 3.25 1.17
C LEU A 34 8.71 1.88 1.37
N VAL A 35 7.41 1.85 1.66
CA VAL A 35 6.67 0.60 1.82
C VAL A 35 5.42 0.61 0.97
N LEU A 36 5.10 -0.53 0.37
CA LEU A 36 3.77 -0.82 -0.15
C LEU A 36 3.06 -1.64 0.91
N HIS A 37 2.05 -1.11 1.58
CA HIS A 37 1.28 -1.83 2.60
C HIS A 37 -0.22 -1.58 2.46
N ARG A 38 -1.03 -2.47 3.03
CA ARG A 38 -2.48 -2.40 2.93
C ARG A 38 -3.06 -1.48 3.99
N VAL A 39 -3.98 -0.61 3.59
CA VAL A 39 -4.75 0.23 4.50
C VAL A 39 -5.67 -0.66 5.34
N ARG A 40 -5.54 -0.59 6.66
CA ARG A 40 -6.45 -1.26 7.61
C ARG A 40 -7.53 -0.32 8.08
N ARG A 41 -7.16 0.93 8.37
CA ARG A 41 -8.05 1.99 8.80
C ARG A 41 -7.50 3.33 8.32
N HIS A 42 -8.41 4.26 8.08
CA HIS A 42 -8.10 5.67 7.91
C HIS A 42 -9.09 6.47 8.77
N ASP A 43 -8.58 7.22 9.73
CA ASP A 43 -9.38 8.04 10.64
C ASP A 43 -8.65 9.34 10.98
N ALA A 44 -9.38 10.45 11.00
CA ALA A 44 -8.86 11.79 11.29
C ALA A 44 -7.53 12.14 10.55
N GLY A 45 -7.37 11.69 9.30
CA GLY A 45 -6.16 11.93 8.50
C GLY A 45 -4.96 11.05 8.85
N VAL A 46 -5.15 10.04 9.71
CA VAL A 46 -4.11 9.07 10.10
C VAL A 46 -4.51 7.68 9.60
N LEU A 47 -3.53 6.98 9.02
CA LEU A 47 -3.68 5.64 8.51
C LEU A 47 -3.02 4.64 9.45
N SER A 48 -3.72 3.52 9.66
CA SER A 48 -3.08 2.27 10.04
C SER A 48 -2.84 1.46 8.78
N LEU A 49 -1.57 1.10 8.57
CA LEU A 49 -1.10 0.29 7.47
C LEU A 49 -0.60 -1.06 7.99
N LYS A 50 -0.67 -2.07 7.14
CA LYS A 50 -0.10 -3.38 7.48
C LYS A 50 0.35 -4.12 6.24
N GLY A 51 1.55 -4.68 6.30
CA GLY A 51 1.99 -5.67 5.33
C GLY A 51 1.15 -6.95 5.41
N ASP A 52 0.73 -7.49 4.26
CA ASP A 52 -0.17 -8.66 4.22
C ASP A 52 0.37 -9.85 5.04
N ASN A 53 1.68 -10.09 5.00
CA ASN A 53 2.36 -11.14 5.77
C ASN A 53 3.10 -10.61 7.04
N SER A 54 2.92 -9.34 7.41
CA SER A 54 3.53 -8.79 8.63
C SER A 54 2.77 -9.28 9.86
N PRO A 55 3.43 -9.54 11.01
CA PRO A 55 2.73 -9.97 12.22
C PRO A 55 1.99 -8.83 12.94
N ALA A 56 2.37 -7.58 12.69
CA ALA A 56 1.80 -6.40 13.32
C ALA A 56 1.44 -5.31 12.29
N GLU A 57 0.59 -4.37 12.71
CA GLU A 57 0.38 -3.12 11.99
C GLU A 57 1.61 -2.21 12.09
N ASP A 58 1.81 -1.37 11.09
CA ASP A 58 2.84 -0.35 11.10
C ASP A 58 2.49 0.75 12.14
N PRO A 59 3.48 1.54 12.59
CA PRO A 59 3.20 2.75 13.35
C PRO A 59 2.21 3.68 12.59
N PRO A 60 1.34 4.40 13.31
CA PRO A 60 0.38 5.31 12.69
C PRO A 60 1.06 6.31 11.75
N LEU A 61 0.48 6.49 10.56
CA LEU A 61 1.06 7.31 9.50
C LEU A 61 0.09 8.42 9.06
N PRO A 62 0.50 9.70 9.03
CA PRO A 62 -0.38 10.74 8.51
C PRO A 62 -0.56 10.58 6.99
N SER A 63 -1.74 10.93 6.48
CA SER A 63 -2.11 10.80 5.07
C SER A 63 -1.18 11.56 4.13
N SER A 64 -0.56 12.64 4.59
CA SER A 64 0.46 13.40 3.85
C SER A 64 1.71 12.61 3.49
N ARG A 65 1.97 11.47 4.17
CA ARG A 65 3.10 10.57 3.87
C ARG A 65 2.73 9.44 2.92
N VAL A 66 1.49 9.40 2.45
CA VAL A 66 1.06 8.49 1.40
C VAL A 66 1.29 9.15 0.04
N LEU A 67 2.08 8.49 -0.80
CA LEU A 67 2.48 9.00 -2.11
C LEU A 67 1.49 8.61 -3.22
N GLY A 68 0.70 7.58 -2.99
CA GLY A 68 -0.29 7.10 -3.96
C GLY A 68 -0.82 5.71 -3.62
N ARG A 69 -1.79 5.24 -4.40
CA ARG A 69 -2.32 3.87 -4.31
C ARG A 69 -1.81 3.02 -5.46
N VAL A 70 -1.65 1.73 -5.18
CA VAL A 70 -1.37 0.71 -6.20
C VAL A 70 -2.65 0.49 -7.00
N ARG A 71 -2.53 0.49 -8.32
CA ARG A 71 -3.62 0.16 -9.25
C ARG A 71 -3.39 -1.06 -10.10
N GLN A 72 -2.12 -1.37 -10.34
CA GLN A 72 -1.75 -2.46 -11.20
C GLN A 72 -0.52 -3.14 -10.63
N VAL A 73 -0.52 -4.47 -10.67
CA VAL A 73 0.66 -5.27 -10.33
C VAL A 73 1.00 -6.11 -11.55
N ARG A 74 2.27 -6.17 -11.91
CA ARG A 74 2.80 -7.03 -12.96
C ARG A 74 3.77 -8.04 -12.39
N ARG A 75 3.53 -9.32 -12.67
CA ARG A 75 4.40 -10.44 -12.27
C ARG A 75 4.87 -11.19 -13.52
N GLY A 76 6.18 -11.23 -13.74
CA GLY A 76 6.74 -11.89 -14.93
C GLY A 76 6.17 -11.36 -16.25
N GLY A 77 5.86 -10.06 -16.31
CA GLY A 77 5.29 -9.40 -17.49
C GLY A 77 3.75 -9.42 -17.56
N VAL A 78 3.08 -10.30 -16.81
CA VAL A 78 1.62 -10.46 -16.78
C VAL A 78 0.99 -9.48 -15.79
N VAL A 79 -0.04 -8.76 -16.21
CA VAL A 79 -0.87 -7.92 -15.33
C VAL A 79 -1.75 -8.83 -14.48
N LEU A 80 -1.70 -8.63 -13.16
CA LEU A 80 -2.61 -9.29 -12.21
C LEU A 80 -3.90 -8.48 -12.15
N GLU A 81 -5.04 -9.12 -12.38
CA GLU A 81 -6.35 -8.50 -12.19
C GLU A 81 -6.70 -8.45 -10.70
N GLU A 82 -7.44 -7.41 -10.29
CA GLU A 82 -8.09 -7.40 -8.98
C GLU A 82 -9.19 -8.45 -8.99
N GLY A 83 -9.05 -9.49 -8.18
CA GLY A 83 -10.07 -10.54 -7.98
C GLY A 83 -11.18 -10.10 -7.04
#